data_AF-A0A540K2T4-F1
#
_entry.id   AF-A0A540K2T4-F1
#
_cell.length_a   1.000
_cell.length_b   1.000
_cell.length_c   1.000
_cell.angle_alpha   90.00
_cell.angle_beta   90.00
_cell.angle_gamma   90.00
#
_symmetry.space_group_name_H-M   'P 1'
#
loop_
_entity.id
_entity.type
_entity.pdbx_description
1 polymer ?
#
loop_
_entity_poly.entity_id
_entity_poly.type
_entity_poly.pdbx_seq_one_letter_code
_entity_poly.pdbx_strand_id
1 'polypeptide(L)' 'MKSVRREMHENPELSYEEFETSALIRRELEKLGVAYKWPVAKTGVVATIGSGSPPFVALRADMDALPIEVN' A
#
# COMPACT_ATOMS: atom_id res chain seq x y z
N MET A 1 10.49 -3.48 -8.56
CA MET A 1 10.06 -2.06 -8.46
C MET A 1 9.32 -1.57 -9.71
N LYS A 2 9.88 -1.65 -10.93
CA LYS A 2 9.18 -1.18 -12.16
C LYS A 2 7.84 -1.87 -12.42
N SER A 3 7.75 -3.18 -12.14
CA SER A 3 6.51 -3.96 -12.32
C SER A 3 5.39 -3.51 -11.38
N VAL A 4 5.63 -3.45 -10.07
CA VAL A 4 4.65 -2.99 -9.07
C VAL A 4 4.13 -1.59 -9.39
N ARG A 5 5.02 -0.65 -9.74
CA ARG A 5 4.61 0.70 -10.13
C ARG A 5 3.71 0.68 -11.37
N ARG A 6 4.00 -0.17 -12.36
CA ARG A 6 3.18 -0.28 -13.57
C ARG A 6 1.80 -0.88 -13.27
N GLU A 7 1.74 -1.92 -12.45
CA GLU A 7 0.49 -2.56 -12.04
C GLU A 7 -0.43 -1.57 -11.30
N MET A 8 0.10 -0.81 -10.33
CA MET A 8 -0.67 0.26 -9.66
C MET A 8 -1.12 1.35 -10.64
N HIS A 9 -0.30 1.68 -11.63
CA HIS A 9 -0.59 2.75 -12.58
C HIS A 9 -1.59 2.34 -13.68
N GLU A 10 -1.69 1.05 -13.97
CA GLU A 10 -2.65 0.47 -14.92
C GLU A 10 -4.04 0.32 -14.30
N ASN A 11 -4.14 0.29 -12.96
CA ASN A 11 -5.41 0.21 -12.22
C ASN A 11 -5.53 1.32 -11.15
N PRO A 12 -5.69 2.60 -11.55
CA PRO A 12 -5.86 3.70 -10.60
C PRO A 12 -7.21 3.58 -9.86
N GLU A 13 -7.17 3.66 -8.54
CA GLU A 13 -8.35 3.59 -7.68
C GLU A 13 -8.54 4.89 -6.88
N LEU A 14 -9.79 5.29 -6.66
CA LEU A 14 -10.12 6.54 -5.95
C LEU A 14 -9.95 6.40 -4.44
N SER A 15 -9.95 7.54 -3.74
CA SER A 15 -9.83 7.58 -2.29
C SER A 15 -10.89 6.68 -1.62
N TYR A 16 -10.44 5.82 -0.71
CA TYR A 16 -11.24 4.79 -0.01
C TYR A 16 -11.74 3.63 -0.87
N GLU A 17 -11.33 3.52 -2.13
CA GLU A 17 -11.69 2.45 -3.07
C GLU A 17 -10.47 1.68 -3.57
N GLU A 18 -9.31 1.85 -2.93
CA GLU A 18 -8.01 1.27 -3.29
C GLU A 18 -7.89 -0.22 -2.92
N PHE A 19 -8.89 -1.03 -3.27
CA PHE A 19 -8.97 -2.44 -2.87
C PHE A 19 -7.90 -3.30 -3.52
N GLU A 20 -7.69 -3.14 -4.82
CA GLU A 20 -6.68 -3.89 -5.59
C GLU A 20 -5.27 -3.39 -5.28
N THR A 21 -5.10 -2.09 -5.12
CA THR A 21 -3.83 -1.47 -4.71
C THR A 21 -3.44 -1.92 -3.30
N SER A 22 -4.39 -1.95 -2.37
CA SER A 22 -4.20 -2.50 -1.02
C SER A 22 -3.87 -4.01 -1.05
N ALA A 23 -4.51 -4.79 -1.93
CA ALA A 23 -4.20 -6.21 -2.12
C ALA A 23 -2.79 -6.43 -2.68
N LEU A 24 -2.38 -5.63 -3.67
CA LEU A 24 -1.02 -5.66 -4.24
C LEU A 24 0.03 -5.35 -3.16
N ILE A 25 -0.17 -4.30 -2.35
CA ILE A 25 0.77 -3.95 -1.26
C ILE A 25 0.91 -5.10 -0.27
N ARG A 26 -0.20 -5.71 0.17
CA ARG A 26 -0.19 -6.86 1.08
C ARG A 26 0.54 -8.06 0.48
N ARG A 27 0.30 -8.36 -0.80
CA ARG A 27 0.99 -9.45 -1.51
C ARG A 27 2.50 -9.22 -1.59
N GLU A 28 2.94 -7.98 -1.83
CA GLU A 28 4.37 -7.66 -1.82
C GLU A 28 4.98 -7.75 -0.41
N LEU A 29 4.25 -7.32 0.64
CA LEU A 29 4.68 -7.50 2.03
C LEU A 29 4.78 -8.98 2.42
N GLU A 30 3.85 -9.82 1.97
CA GLU A 30 3.87 -11.28 2.18
C GLU A 30 5.09 -11.93 1.53
N LYS A 31 5.41 -11.57 0.27
CA LYS A 31 6.63 -12.03 -0.41
C LYS A 31 7.91 -11.67 0.33
N LEU A 32 7.90 -10.54 1.03
CA LEU A 32 9.02 -10.06 1.84
C LEU A 32 9.03 -10.65 3.26
N GLY A 33 8.00 -11.40 3.66
CA GLY A 33 7.85 -11.92 5.02
C GLY A 33 7.62 -10.83 6.07
N VAL A 34 7.08 -9.67 5.68
CA VAL A 34 6.85 -8.53 6.58
C VAL A 34 5.45 -8.61 7.16
N ALA A 35 5.35 -8.60 8.50
CA ALA A 35 4.06 -8.55 9.18
C ALA A 35 3.39 -7.18 9.02
N TYR A 36 2.07 -7.20 8.84
CA TYR A 36 1.26 -5.99 8.66
C TYR A 36 -0.11 -6.12 9.31
N LYS A 37 -0.74 -4.97 9.58
CA LYS A 37 -2.13 -4.83 10.00
C LYS A 37 -2.99 -4.31 8.85
N TRP A 38 -4.12 -4.98 8.62
CA TRP A 38 -5.16 -4.60 7.69
C TRP A 38 -6.52 -5.16 8.17
N PRO A 39 -7.65 -4.47 7.95
CA PRO A 39 -7.75 -3.12 7.37
C PRO A 39 -7.44 -2.02 8.40
N VAL A 40 -6.88 -0.91 7.93
CA VAL A 40 -6.78 0.36 8.67
C VAL A 40 -7.45 1.43 7.83
N ALA A 41 -8.43 2.16 8.38
CA ALA A 41 -9.19 3.17 7.62
C ALA A 41 -9.72 2.63 6.26
N LYS A 42 -10.37 1.46 6.28
CA LYS A 42 -10.91 0.71 5.12
C LYS A 42 -9.85 0.00 4.26
N THR A 43 -8.97 0.72 3.58
CA THR A 43 -8.02 0.14 2.61
C THR A 43 -6.56 0.26 3.04
N GLY A 44 -6.24 1.09 4.04
CA GLY A 44 -4.89 1.31 4.54
C GLY A 44 -4.22 0.07 5.14
N VAL A 45 -2.89 0.02 5.00
CA VAL A 45 -2.02 -1.05 5.49
C VAL A 45 -0.94 -0.43 6.37
N VAL A 46 -0.68 -1.02 7.54
CA VAL A 46 0.43 -0.62 8.43
C VAL A 46 1.36 -1.81 8.62
N ALA A 47 2.59 -1.71 8.10
CA ALA A 47 3.62 -2.74 8.24
C ALA A 47 4.62 -2.38 9.35
N THR A 48 5.22 -3.38 9.99
CA THR A 48 6.24 -3.16 11.03
C THR A 48 7.45 -4.04 10.75
N ILE A 49 8.65 -3.44 10.80
CA ILE A 49 9.93 -4.10 10.58
C ILE A 49 10.84 -3.74 11.76
N GLY A 50 11.50 -4.74 12.35
CA GLY A 50 12.44 -4.54 13.47
C GLY A 50 12.03 -5.28 14.74
N SER A 51 12.53 -4.82 15.89
CA SER A 51 12.38 -5.48 17.19
C SER A 51 11.00 -5.36 17.84
N GLY A 52 10.13 -4.49 17.33
CA GLY A 52 8.86 -4.15 17.97
C GLY A 52 9.01 -3.33 19.26
N SER A 53 10.20 -2.78 19.53
CA SER A 53 10.50 -1.96 20.72
C SER A 53 11.07 -0.59 20.33
N PRO A 54 10.93 0.45 21.18
CA PRO A 54 11.44 1.80 20.90
C PRO A 54 12.97 1.85 20.69
N PRO A 55 13.49 2.87 19.97
CA PRO A 55 12.75 3.96 19.33
C PRO A 55 12.08 3.53 18.00
N PHE A 56 10.97 4.18 17.66
CA PHE A 56 10.24 3.93 16.41
C PHE A 56 10.48 5.06 15.41
N VAL A 57 10.60 4.68 14.13
CA VAL A 57 10.57 5.59 12.98
C VAL A 57 9.46 5.14 12.04
N ALA A 58 8.69 6.10 11.50
CA ALA A 58 7.59 5.83 10.59
C ALA A 58 7.86 6.42 9.20
N LEU A 59 7.51 5.67 8.16
CA LEU A 59 7.46 6.11 6.77
C LEU A 59 6.01 6.02 6.29
N ARG A 60 5.55 7.02 5.53
CA ARG A 60 4.17 7.09 5.03
C ARG A 60 4.15 7.34 3.52
N ALA A 61 3.28 6.62 2.84
CA ALA A 61 2.90 6.82 1.45
C ALA A 61 1.37 6.76 1.32
N ASP A 62 0.80 7.55 0.42
CA ASP A 62 -0.58 7.46 -0.07
C ASP A 62 -0.69 6.44 -1.22
N MET A 63 -1.93 6.05 -1.53
CA MET A 63 -2.24 5.00 -2.50
C MET A 63 -3.28 5.43 -3.53
N ASP A 64 -4.08 6.46 -3.24
CA ASP A 64 -5.19 6.86 -4.09
C ASP A 64 -4.75 7.62 -5.33
N ALA A 65 -5.52 7.43 -6.39
CA ALA A 65 -5.43 8.16 -7.64
C ALA A 65 -6.45 9.30 -7.70
N LEU A 66 -6.37 10.07 -8.78
CA LEU A 66 -7.32 11.13 -9.10
C LEU A 66 -8.20 10.73 -10.30
N PRO A 67 -9.47 11.19 -10.35
CA PRO A 67 -10.35 10.97 -11.48
C PRO A 67 -10.01 11.91 -12.64
N ILE A 68 -8.90 11.64 -13.33
CA ILE A 68 -8.40 12.45 -14.45
C ILE A 68 -8.36 11.60 -15.72
N GLU A 69 -8.96 12.11 -16.79
CA GLU A 69 -8.77 11.57 -18.14
C GLU A 69 -7.50 12.15 -18.77
N VAL A 70 -6.66 11.27 -19.30
CA VAL A 70 -5.51 11.67 -20.11
C VAL A 70 -5.95 11.62 -21.58
N ASN A 71 -6.18 12.80 -22.17
CA ASN A 71 -6.42 12.95 -23.62
C ASN A 71 -5.16 12.66 -24.43
#